data_AF-A0A7C0WTA9-F1
#
_entry.id   AF-A0A7C0WTA9-F1
#
_cell.length_a   1.000
_cell.length_b   1.000
_cell.length_c   1.000
_cell.angle_alpha   90.00
_cell.angle_beta   90.00
_cell.angle_gamma   90.00
#
_symmetry.space_group_name_H-M   'P 1'
#
loop_
_entity.id
_entity.type
_entity.pdbx_description
1 polymer ?
#
loop_
_entity_poly.entity_id
_entity_poly.type
_entity_poly.pdbx_seq_one_letter_code
_entity_poly.pdbx_strand_id
1 'polypeptide(L)'
;MAKEKENLYTGNRLLLPGFTGRQHVAILILGIILSLCYHNLVVRRAVVDLRLNTDTRTVFKVYWAAAGQLYSEKRMARVVISPGRSDYSFRICNLAAVKKIRIDVAEKPAKVSLHEIRITQEGLPELHFASAADFKKLIPLTGIASITFDRSGTMQVVADNGDPQMEFLVPPMVYRPDYLAEGVRVLCIFGLLYLLALASRPLWDDYNYLSFMAVFVLALVVVMASVSKYNQHPDEFVHVYAAEYYQNHLLPPEIGSPEIRHTYSPYGVSRLFSGEIVYLLAGKFMELFAPFHLPSYLILRFFNVTLFAVLCALAIGSSPFRIAMLPFFISPQIWYMFSYFNSDAFALFV
;
A
#
# COMPACT_ATOMS: atom_id res chain seq x y z
N MET A 1 -17.61 47.05 -24.05
CA MET A 1 -17.33 47.91 -22.87
C MET A 1 -18.13 47.51 -21.62
N ALA A 2 -18.42 46.22 -21.42
CA ALA A 2 -19.10 45.67 -20.25
C ALA A 2 -18.45 44.36 -19.75
N LYS A 3 -17.22 44.06 -20.18
CA LYS A 3 -16.48 42.83 -19.87
C LYS A 3 -15.19 43.08 -19.08
N GLU A 4 -15.00 44.31 -18.61
CA GLU A 4 -13.74 44.80 -18.01
C GLU A 4 -13.94 45.33 -16.58
N LYS A 5 -15.14 45.19 -16.01
CA LYS A 5 -15.50 45.68 -14.67
C LYS A 5 -15.86 44.56 -13.68
N GLU A 6 -15.33 43.36 -13.88
CA GLU A 6 -15.47 42.25 -12.92
C GLU A 6 -14.12 41.76 -12.37
N ASN A 7 -13.05 42.53 -12.57
CA ASN A 7 -11.72 42.29 -11.96
C ASN A 7 -11.37 43.25 -10.82
N LEU A 8 -12.29 44.15 -10.44
CA LEU A 8 -12.17 44.94 -9.22
C LEU A 8 -13.09 44.33 -8.18
N TYR A 9 -12.66 43.27 -7.49
CA TYR A 9 -12.98 42.93 -6.09
C TYR A 9 -12.44 41.53 -5.80
N THR A 10 -11.19 41.46 -5.36
CA THR A 10 -10.76 40.62 -4.22
C THR A 10 -9.29 40.87 -3.97
N GLY A 11 -9.01 41.63 -2.91
CA GLY A 11 -7.67 41.77 -2.38
C GLY A 11 -7.15 40.42 -1.90
N ASN A 12 -6.06 39.94 -2.50
CA ASN A 12 -5.08 39.07 -1.88
C ASN A 12 -3.82 39.03 -2.76
N ARG A 13 -3.01 40.10 -2.69
CA ARG A 13 -1.72 40.21 -3.38
C ARG A 13 -0.61 39.30 -2.80
N LEU A 14 -0.95 38.38 -1.88
CA LEU A 14 -0.02 37.44 -1.25
C LEU A 14 -0.10 36.01 -1.83
N LEU A 15 -1.00 35.78 -2.80
CA LEU A 15 -1.18 34.48 -3.41
C LEU A 15 -0.34 34.38 -4.69
N LEU A 16 0.52 33.37 -4.75
CA LEU A 16 1.34 33.09 -5.93
C LEU A 16 0.44 32.91 -7.17
N PRO A 17 0.85 33.44 -8.34
CA PRO A 17 -0.01 33.54 -9.52
C PRO A 17 -0.43 32.17 -10.03
N GLY A 18 -1.69 32.06 -10.48
CA GLY A 18 -2.18 30.89 -11.20
C GLY A 18 -3.02 29.87 -10.43
N PHE A 19 -3.23 30.07 -9.12
CA PHE A 19 -4.17 29.26 -8.34
C PHE A 19 -5.27 30.12 -7.74
N THR A 20 -6.47 29.54 -7.63
CA THR A 20 -7.60 30.12 -6.90
C THR A 20 -7.33 30.10 -5.39
N GLY A 21 -8.03 30.96 -4.63
CA GLY A 21 -7.91 30.98 -3.17
C GLY A 21 -8.18 29.62 -2.51
N ARG A 22 -9.12 28.83 -3.06
CA ARG A 22 -9.42 27.47 -2.57
C ARG A 22 -8.27 26.49 -2.81
N GLN A 23 -7.62 26.56 -3.97
CA GLN A 23 -6.47 25.71 -4.28
C GLN A 23 -5.28 26.02 -3.37
N HIS A 24 -5.03 27.30 -3.07
CA HIS A 24 -4.02 27.69 -2.09
C HIS A 24 -4.30 27.13 -0.69
N VAL A 25 -5.55 27.20 -0.23
CA VAL A 25 -5.96 26.60 1.06
C VAL A 25 -5.74 25.08 1.05
N ALA A 26 -6.09 24.38 -0.04
CA ALA A 26 -5.89 22.95 -0.16
C ALA A 26 -4.40 22.56 -0.13
N ILE A 27 -3.55 23.28 -0.87
CA ILE A 27 -2.09 23.09 -0.87
C ILE A 27 -1.53 23.33 0.54
N LEU A 28 -2.00 24.38 1.23
CA LEU A 28 -1.56 24.68 2.58
C LEU A 28 -1.94 23.58 3.58
N ILE A 29 -3.18 23.11 3.56
CA ILE A 29 -3.65 22.00 4.41
C ILE A 29 -2.84 20.74 4.13
N LEU A 30 -2.65 20.38 2.86
CA LEU A 30 -1.88 19.19 2.48
C LEU A 30 -0.41 19.32 2.90
N GLY A 31 0.20 20.50 2.76
CA GLY A 31 1.56 20.77 3.23
C GLY A 31 1.69 20.60 4.74
N ILE A 32 0.71 21.06 5.52
CA ILE A 32 0.65 20.84 6.98
C ILE A 32 0.55 19.33 7.28
N ILE A 33 -0.36 18.61 6.62
CA ILE A 33 -0.54 17.17 6.81
C ILE A 33 0.76 16.42 6.49
N LEU A 34 1.39 16.69 5.35
CA LEU A 34 2.64 16.04 4.95
C LEU A 34 3.78 16.36 5.92
N SER A 35 3.84 17.58 6.43
CA SER A 35 4.82 17.98 7.45
C SER A 35 4.60 17.25 8.78
N LEU A 36 3.34 17.10 9.20
CA LEU A 36 2.98 16.30 10.39
C LEU A 36 3.31 14.82 10.19
N CYS A 37 3.03 14.26 9.01
CA CYS A 37 3.39 12.88 8.66
C CYS A 37 4.90 12.69 8.67
N TYR A 38 5.65 13.58 8.02
CA TYR A 38 7.11 13.59 8.05
C TYR A 38 7.64 13.61 9.49
N HIS A 39 7.14 14.52 10.32
CA HIS A 39 7.60 14.61 11.71
C HIS A 39 7.27 13.34 12.52
N ASN A 40 6.08 12.77 12.37
CA ASN A 40 5.67 11.58 13.13
C ASN A 40 6.26 10.27 12.63
N LEU A 41 6.52 10.13 11.33
CA LEU A 41 7.00 8.90 10.70
C LEU A 41 8.53 8.88 10.54
N VAL A 42 9.17 10.04 10.45
CA VAL A 42 10.62 10.17 10.23
C VAL A 42 11.30 10.73 11.47
N VAL A 43 11.00 11.97 11.87
CA VAL A 43 11.76 12.68 12.93
C VAL A 43 11.59 12.03 14.30
N ARG A 44 10.36 11.65 14.65
CA ARG A 44 10.03 11.03 15.94
C ARG A 44 10.40 9.55 16.04
N ARG A 45 10.94 8.94 14.99
CA ARG A 45 11.30 7.52 14.99
C ARG A 45 12.81 7.37 14.93
N ALA A 46 13.36 6.62 15.88
CA ALA A 46 14.76 6.27 15.81
C ALA A 46 15.02 5.21 14.73
N VAL A 47 16.19 5.29 14.13
CA VAL A 47 16.74 4.30 13.19
C VAL A 47 17.73 3.44 13.95
N VAL A 48 17.64 2.13 13.77
CA VAL A 48 18.61 1.15 14.25
C VAL A 48 19.38 0.65 13.04
N ASP A 49 20.66 0.98 12.98
CA ASP A 49 21.61 0.42 12.03
C ASP A 49 22.41 -0.66 12.73
N LEU A 50 22.41 -1.86 12.15
CA LEU A 50 23.08 -3.04 12.68
C LEU A 50 24.13 -3.53 11.70
N ARG A 51 25.33 -3.81 12.23
CA ARG A 51 26.35 -4.57 11.54
C ARG A 51 26.63 -5.85 12.32
N LEU A 52 26.27 -7.00 11.73
CA LEU A 52 26.39 -8.29 12.38
C LEU A 52 26.60 -9.42 11.38
N ASN A 53 27.09 -10.56 11.84
CA ASN A 53 27.10 -11.80 11.07
C ASN A 53 26.34 -12.90 11.83
N THR A 54 25.69 -13.80 11.09
CA THR A 54 24.98 -14.95 11.66
C THR A 54 25.30 -16.20 10.86
N ASP A 55 25.37 -17.35 11.53
CA ASP A 55 25.52 -18.66 10.90
C ASP A 55 24.20 -19.19 10.33
N THR A 56 23.06 -18.70 10.85
CA THR A 56 21.73 -19.21 10.55
C THR A 56 20.77 -18.08 10.22
N ARG A 57 19.84 -18.31 9.29
CA ARG A 57 18.75 -17.37 8.99
C ARG A 57 17.77 -17.33 10.16
N THR A 58 17.65 -16.16 10.79
CA THR A 58 16.84 -15.96 12.00
C THR A 58 16.30 -14.53 12.06
N VAL A 59 15.63 -14.16 13.14
CA VAL A 59 15.03 -12.84 13.35
C VAL A 59 15.71 -12.15 14.50
N PHE A 60 16.19 -10.93 14.25
CA PHE A 60 16.69 -10.02 15.27
C PHE A 60 15.55 -9.08 15.70
N LYS A 61 15.35 -8.90 17.00
CA LYS A 61 14.29 -8.05 17.54
C LYS A 61 14.83 -7.01 18.50
N VAL A 62 14.17 -5.86 18.50
CA VAL A 62 14.40 -4.78 19.46
C VAL A 62 13.05 -4.40 20.07
N TYR A 63 12.94 -4.60 21.38
CA TYR A 63 11.80 -4.20 22.18
C TYR A 63 12.13 -2.93 22.96
N TRP A 64 11.12 -2.13 23.27
CA TRP A 64 11.27 -0.92 24.07
C TRP A 64 10.17 -0.79 25.13
N ALA A 65 10.51 -0.17 26.26
CA ALA A 65 9.57 0.10 27.33
C ALA A 65 9.87 1.42 28.06
N ALA A 66 8.81 2.07 28.55
CA ALA A 66 8.89 3.20 29.47
C ALA A 66 9.16 2.75 30.91
N ALA A 67 9.37 3.71 31.83
CA ALA A 67 9.52 3.41 33.26
C ALA A 67 8.29 2.64 33.79
N GLY A 68 8.52 1.54 34.52
CA GLY A 68 7.47 0.70 35.09
C GLY A 68 6.67 -0.12 34.06
N GLN A 69 7.01 -0.07 32.77
CA GLN A 69 6.32 -0.80 31.72
C GLN A 69 7.03 -2.12 31.38
N LEU A 70 6.25 -3.18 31.16
CA LEU A 70 6.76 -4.47 30.66
C LEU A 70 6.98 -4.43 29.13
N TYR A 71 7.85 -5.29 28.63
CA TYR A 71 8.01 -5.53 27.19
C TYR A 71 6.75 -6.15 26.59
N SER A 72 6.51 -5.88 25.31
CA SER A 72 5.32 -6.38 24.59
C SER A 72 5.62 -6.49 23.11
N GLU A 73 5.04 -7.50 22.45
CA GLU A 73 5.07 -7.67 20.99
C GLU A 73 4.51 -6.45 20.23
N LYS A 74 3.67 -5.63 20.86
CA LYS A 74 3.17 -4.37 20.27
C LYS A 74 4.23 -3.25 20.25
N ARG A 75 5.32 -3.40 21.00
CA ARG A 75 6.42 -2.44 21.17
C ARG A 75 7.74 -3.09 20.79
N MET A 76 7.78 -3.59 19.56
CA MET A 76 8.92 -4.29 19.00
C MET A 76 9.07 -3.97 17.52
N ALA A 77 10.32 -3.94 17.06
CA ALA A 77 10.66 -4.00 15.64
C ALA A 77 11.56 -5.20 15.40
N ARG A 78 11.43 -5.81 14.23
CA ARG A 78 12.18 -7.00 13.85
C ARG A 78 12.77 -6.87 12.46
N VAL A 79 13.89 -7.52 12.25
CA VAL A 79 14.52 -7.69 10.95
C VAL A 79 14.96 -9.13 10.77
N VAL A 80 14.76 -9.67 9.57
CA VAL A 80 15.26 -11.01 9.22
C VAL A 80 16.74 -10.88 8.90
N ILE A 81 17.58 -11.57 9.66
CA ILE A 81 19.03 -11.65 9.44
C ILE A 81 19.37 -12.99 8.76
N SER A 82 20.37 -12.99 7.89
CA SER A 82 20.73 -14.17 7.09
C SER A 82 22.24 -14.27 6.87
N PRO A 83 22.78 -15.48 6.75
CA PRO A 83 24.18 -15.68 6.38
C PRO A 83 24.52 -14.95 5.07
N GLY A 84 25.71 -14.35 5.01
CA GLY A 84 26.19 -13.61 3.83
C GLY A 84 25.70 -12.16 3.72
N ARG A 85 24.86 -11.67 4.64
CA ARG A 85 24.48 -10.25 4.73
C ARG A 85 24.84 -9.68 6.10
N SER A 86 25.61 -8.59 6.10
CA SER A 86 26.13 -7.97 7.32
C SER A 86 25.36 -6.75 7.81
N ASP A 87 24.72 -6.01 6.89
CA ASP A 87 24.20 -4.68 7.17
C ASP A 87 22.66 -4.64 7.09
N TYR A 88 22.06 -4.10 8.15
CA TYR A 88 20.62 -4.01 8.34
C TYR A 88 20.23 -2.65 8.91
N SER A 89 19.07 -2.14 8.50
CA SER A 89 18.52 -0.90 9.02
C SER A 89 17.00 -1.01 9.15
N PHE A 90 16.45 -0.57 10.28
CA PHE A 90 15.02 -0.52 10.53
C PHE A 90 14.67 0.56 11.54
N ARG A 91 13.39 0.95 11.60
CA ARG A 91 12.92 2.01 12.51
C ARG A 91 12.26 1.43 13.76
N ILE A 92 12.50 2.10 14.89
CA ILE A 92 11.84 1.86 16.17
C ILE A 92 11.04 3.10 16.60
N CYS A 93 10.68 3.17 17.89
CA CYS A 93 9.88 4.26 18.46
C CYS A 93 10.68 5.56 18.72
N ASN A 94 10.03 6.49 19.42
CA ASN A 94 10.66 7.71 19.94
C ASN A 94 11.49 7.40 21.20
N LEU A 95 12.82 7.50 21.09
CA LEU A 95 13.76 7.23 22.18
C LEU A 95 13.58 8.14 23.40
N ALA A 96 13.04 9.35 23.24
CA ALA A 96 12.81 10.25 24.38
C ALA A 96 11.85 9.66 25.43
N ALA A 97 10.94 8.77 25.01
CA ALA A 97 9.98 8.09 25.88
C ALA A 97 10.47 6.72 26.38
N VAL A 98 11.64 6.26 25.95
CA VAL A 98 12.18 4.94 26.26
C VAL A 98 13.11 5.03 27.48
N LYS A 99 12.96 4.08 28.41
CA LYS A 99 13.86 3.93 29.56
C LYS A 99 14.69 2.67 29.49
N LYS A 100 14.20 1.66 28.77
CA LYS A 100 14.92 0.41 28.56
C LYS A 100 14.61 -0.22 27.22
N ILE A 101 15.63 -0.82 26.62
CA ILE A 101 15.58 -1.53 25.35
C ILE A 101 15.97 -2.98 25.62
N ARG A 102 15.27 -3.93 25.01
CA ARG A 102 15.66 -5.34 25.02
C ARG A 102 16.00 -5.77 23.60
N ILE A 103 17.13 -6.45 23.45
CA ILE A 103 17.64 -6.94 22.19
C ILE A 103 17.56 -8.47 22.23
N ASP A 104 16.87 -9.03 21.25
CA ASP A 104 16.79 -10.47 21.06
C ASP A 104 17.53 -10.81 19.76
N VAL A 105 18.66 -11.50 19.87
CA VAL A 105 19.59 -11.65 18.73
C VAL A 105 19.15 -12.71 17.72
N ALA A 106 18.28 -13.65 18.11
CA ALA A 106 17.80 -14.74 17.27
C ALA A 106 16.46 -15.31 17.79
N GLU A 107 15.64 -15.91 16.93
CA GLU A 107 14.42 -16.68 17.31
C GLU A 107 14.66 -18.20 17.37
N LYS A 108 15.90 -18.64 17.10
CA LYS A 108 16.32 -20.05 17.05
C LYS A 108 17.78 -20.13 17.49
N PRO A 109 18.27 -21.31 17.92
CA PRO A 109 19.68 -21.50 18.19
C PRO A 109 20.53 -21.05 17.00
N ALA A 110 21.40 -20.07 17.25
CA ALA A 110 22.24 -19.43 16.25
C ALA A 110 23.45 -18.77 16.91
N LYS A 111 24.53 -18.65 16.16
CA LYS A 111 25.70 -17.86 16.56
C LYS A 111 25.66 -16.51 15.85
N VAL A 112 25.50 -15.45 16.63
CA VAL A 112 25.43 -14.06 16.13
C VAL A 112 26.65 -13.28 16.59
N SER A 113 27.38 -12.71 15.63
CA SER A 113 28.54 -11.85 15.87
C SER A 113 28.15 -10.39 15.63
N LEU A 114 27.98 -9.62 16.69
CA LEU A 114 27.58 -8.21 16.67
C LEU A 114 28.82 -7.32 16.59
N HIS A 115 28.98 -6.62 15.47
CA HIS A 115 30.07 -5.69 15.22
C HIS A 115 29.69 -4.27 15.63
N GLU A 116 28.49 -3.83 15.28
CA GLU A 116 27.99 -2.49 15.57
C GLU A 116 26.49 -2.50 15.78
N ILE A 117 26.03 -1.78 16.80
CA ILE A 117 24.63 -1.38 16.96
C ILE A 117 24.62 0.14 17.11
N ARG A 118 23.96 0.81 16.18
CA ARG A 118 23.83 2.26 16.17
C ARG A 118 22.35 2.61 16.20
N ILE A 119 21.92 3.36 17.21
CA ILE A 119 20.56 3.86 17.33
C ILE A 119 20.59 5.38 17.31
N THR A 120 20.05 5.96 16.25
CA THR A 120 20.04 7.41 16.02
C THR A 120 18.61 7.92 15.95
N GLN A 121 18.39 9.13 16.47
CA GLN A 121 17.15 9.87 16.27
C GLN A 121 17.49 11.35 16.18
N GLU A 122 16.90 12.05 15.22
CA GLU A 122 17.08 13.49 15.05
C GLU A 122 16.79 14.22 16.37
N GLY A 123 17.71 15.10 16.76
CA GLY A 123 17.62 15.86 18.00
C GLY A 123 17.85 15.08 19.30
N LEU A 124 18.29 13.82 19.27
CA LEU A 124 18.70 13.07 20.46
C LEU A 124 20.16 12.60 20.35
N PRO A 125 20.86 12.40 21.48
CA PRO A 125 22.17 11.75 21.48
C PRO A 125 22.11 10.34 20.86
N GLU A 126 23.15 9.97 20.14
CA GLU A 126 23.30 8.64 19.55
C GLU A 126 23.59 7.58 20.62
N LEU A 127 22.95 6.41 20.50
CA LEU A 127 23.35 5.21 21.25
C LEU A 127 24.19 4.33 20.33
N HIS A 128 25.48 4.22 20.65
CA HIS A 128 26.44 3.52 19.80
C HIS A 128 27.16 2.43 20.58
N PHE A 129 27.12 1.21 20.04
CA PHE A 129 27.80 0.03 20.57
C PHE A 129 28.72 -0.54 19.49
N ALA A 130 30.03 -0.32 19.62
CA ALA A 130 31.03 -0.82 18.67
C ALA A 130 32.26 -1.42 19.36
N SER A 131 32.35 -1.35 20.69
CA SER A 131 33.47 -1.87 21.46
C SER A 131 33.00 -2.86 22.52
N ALA A 132 33.91 -3.71 23.00
CA ALA A 132 33.62 -4.61 24.10
C ALA A 132 33.14 -3.87 25.37
N ALA A 133 33.63 -2.64 25.61
CA ALA A 133 33.19 -1.82 26.74
C ALA A 133 31.74 -1.34 26.57
N ASP A 134 31.33 -1.05 25.34
CA ASP A 134 29.95 -0.65 25.06
C ASP A 134 28.99 -1.83 25.14
N PHE A 135 29.34 -2.96 24.51
CA PHE A 135 28.52 -4.17 24.55
C PHE A 135 28.36 -4.74 25.97
N LYS A 136 29.35 -4.54 26.86
CA LYS A 136 29.21 -4.87 28.30
C LYS A 136 28.13 -4.07 29.03
N LYS A 137 27.62 -2.96 28.45
CA LYS A 137 26.46 -2.24 28.99
C LYS A 137 25.15 -2.98 28.72
N LEU A 138 25.15 -3.98 27.83
CA LEU A 138 24.02 -4.89 27.63
C LEU A 138 24.01 -5.94 28.74
N ILE A 139 22.96 -5.95 29.55
CA ILE A 139 22.76 -6.85 30.69
C ILE A 139 22.11 -8.14 30.16
N PRO A 140 22.79 -9.30 30.19
CA PRO A 140 22.18 -10.56 29.78
C PRO A 140 21.01 -10.92 30.70
N LEU A 141 19.90 -11.38 30.12
CA LEU A 141 18.72 -11.83 30.87
C LEU A 141 18.59 -13.35 30.83
N THR A 142 18.17 -13.90 29.68
CA THR A 142 17.90 -15.33 29.49
C THR A 142 18.20 -15.75 28.05
N GLY A 143 18.25 -17.06 27.79
CA GLY A 143 18.36 -17.62 26.43
C GLY A 143 19.73 -17.56 25.78
N ILE A 144 20.77 -17.24 26.55
CA ILE A 144 22.14 -17.05 26.05
C ILE A 144 23.05 -18.11 26.66
N ALA A 145 23.58 -19.02 25.83
CA ALA A 145 24.54 -20.03 26.25
C ALA A 145 25.88 -19.40 26.65
N SER A 146 26.37 -18.46 25.84
CA SER A 146 27.65 -17.80 26.08
C SER A 146 27.74 -16.47 25.35
N ILE A 147 28.47 -15.54 25.96
CA ILE A 147 28.90 -14.27 25.34
C ILE A 147 30.42 -14.25 25.39
N THR A 148 31.05 -14.08 24.24
CA THR A 148 32.51 -13.93 24.13
C THR A 148 32.85 -12.67 23.33
N PHE A 149 34.03 -12.12 23.58
CA PHE A 149 34.53 -10.95 22.87
C PHE A 149 35.80 -11.34 22.14
N ASP A 150 35.89 -10.98 20.86
CA ASP A 150 37.14 -11.16 20.12
C ASP A 150 38.10 -9.97 20.33
N ARG A 151 39.31 -10.09 19.76
CA ARG A 151 40.35 -9.05 19.89
C ARG A 151 39.96 -7.72 19.24
N SER A 152 38.98 -7.72 18.33
CA SER A 152 38.47 -6.52 17.67
C SER A 152 37.39 -5.79 18.48
N GLY A 153 36.89 -6.42 19.55
CA GLY A 153 35.79 -5.90 20.36
C GLY A 153 34.40 -6.34 19.89
N THR A 154 34.31 -7.21 18.87
CA THR A 154 33.05 -7.79 18.40
C THR A 154 32.49 -8.72 19.47
N MET A 155 31.18 -8.61 19.74
CA MET A 155 30.48 -9.48 20.68
C MET A 155 29.92 -10.71 19.94
N GLN A 156 30.35 -11.91 20.32
CA GLN A 156 29.75 -13.15 19.84
C GLN A 156 28.76 -13.66 20.88
N VAL A 157 27.50 -13.82 20.45
CA VAL A 157 26.41 -14.38 21.25
C VAL A 157 26.04 -15.74 20.67
N VAL A 158 26.05 -16.76 21.51
CA VAL A 158 25.52 -18.09 21.18
C VAL A 158 24.17 -18.22 21.87
N ALA A 159 23.10 -18.24 21.08
CA ALA A 159 21.74 -18.43 21.58
C ALA A 159 21.51 -19.91 21.92
N ASP A 160 21.06 -20.22 23.14
CA ASP A 160 20.74 -21.60 23.54
C ASP A 160 19.33 -22.03 23.08
N ASN A 161 18.44 -21.06 22.91
CA ASN A 161 17.03 -21.24 22.61
C ASN A 161 16.54 -20.14 21.64
N GLY A 162 15.22 -20.03 21.46
CA GLY A 162 14.61 -19.04 20.57
C GLY A 162 14.35 -17.66 21.17
N ASP A 163 14.91 -17.35 22.35
CA ASP A 163 14.67 -16.11 23.10
C ASP A 163 15.92 -15.59 23.86
N PRO A 164 17.07 -15.38 23.17
CA PRO A 164 18.30 -14.83 23.75
C PRO A 164 18.16 -13.32 24.00
N GLN A 165 17.84 -12.95 25.24
CA GLN A 165 17.51 -11.58 25.64
C GLN A 165 18.67 -10.86 26.33
N MET A 166 18.93 -9.62 25.90
CA MET A 166 19.80 -8.67 26.60
C MET A 166 19.08 -7.34 26.81
N GLU A 167 19.22 -6.72 27.98
CA GLU A 167 18.61 -5.44 28.32
C GLU A 167 19.64 -4.31 28.33
N PHE A 168 19.25 -3.14 27.84
CA PHE A 168 20.01 -1.90 27.93
C PHE A 168 19.16 -0.83 28.62
N LEU A 169 19.69 -0.25 29.70
CA LEU A 169 19.08 0.91 30.35
C LEU A 169 19.45 2.17 29.58
N VAL A 170 18.43 2.81 28.99
CA VAL A 170 18.63 4.00 28.18
C VAL A 170 18.91 5.18 29.12
N PRO A 171 20.04 5.89 28.96
CA PRO A 171 20.33 7.06 29.78
C PRO A 171 19.26 8.15 29.55
N PRO A 172 19.07 9.09 30.49
CA PRO A 172 18.18 10.22 30.27
C PRO A 172 18.54 10.98 28.98
N MET A 173 17.66 10.91 27.99
CA MET A 173 17.86 11.58 26.70
C MET A 173 17.27 12.98 26.75
N VAL A 174 18.05 14.00 26.40
CA VAL A 174 17.59 15.39 26.29
C VAL A 174 17.39 15.73 24.83
N TYR A 175 16.15 16.09 24.46
CA TYR A 175 15.80 16.48 23.09
C TYR A 175 16.30 17.88 22.76
N ARG A 176 17.14 17.98 21.73
CA ARG A 176 17.75 19.20 21.21
C ARG A 176 17.61 19.21 19.67
N PRO A 177 16.43 19.58 19.14
CA PRO A 177 16.21 19.60 17.71
C PRO A 177 17.01 20.71 17.03
N ASP A 178 17.47 20.44 15.80
CA ASP A 178 17.93 21.48 14.89
C ASP A 178 16.71 22.13 14.22
N TYR A 179 16.19 23.20 14.84
CA TYR A 179 15.03 23.93 14.33
C TYR A 179 15.26 24.54 12.94
N LEU A 180 16.52 24.87 12.60
CA LEU A 180 16.83 25.43 11.29
C LEU A 180 16.74 24.34 10.22
N ALA A 181 17.38 23.20 10.44
CA ALA A 181 17.30 22.06 9.52
C ALA A 181 15.86 21.57 9.34
N GLU A 182 15.10 21.46 10.44
CA GLU A 182 13.69 21.08 10.39
C GLU A 182 12.83 22.12 9.66
N GLY A 183 13.07 23.41 9.89
CA GLY A 183 12.43 24.48 9.13
C GLY A 183 12.69 24.39 7.63
N VAL A 184 13.95 24.13 7.23
CA VAL A 184 14.31 23.92 5.82
C VAL A 184 13.60 22.69 5.23
N ARG A 185 13.56 21.57 5.94
CA ARG A 185 12.88 20.35 5.46
C ARG A 185 11.38 20.57 5.28
N VAL A 186 10.73 21.28 6.20
CA VAL A 186 9.32 21.69 6.06
C VAL A 186 9.14 22.59 4.84
N LEU A 187 9.99 23.61 4.66
CA LEU A 187 9.95 24.47 3.48
C LEU A 187 10.15 23.68 2.18
N CYS A 188 11.02 22.67 2.17
CA CYS A 188 11.20 21.77 1.02
C CYS A 188 9.93 20.94 0.72
N ILE A 189 9.21 20.46 1.74
CA ILE A 189 7.92 19.76 1.56
C ILE A 189 6.91 20.70 0.90
N PHE A 190 6.75 21.92 1.41
CA PHE A 190 5.86 22.92 0.81
C PHE A 190 6.30 23.31 -0.60
N GLY A 191 7.60 23.51 -0.81
CA GLY A 191 8.18 23.85 -2.12
C GLY A 191 7.93 22.75 -3.16
N LEU A 192 8.22 21.48 -2.80
CA LEU A 192 7.96 20.34 -3.67
C LEU A 192 6.47 20.19 -3.98
N LEU A 193 5.61 20.30 -2.96
CA LEU A 193 4.17 20.23 -3.16
C LEU A 193 3.68 21.33 -4.11
N TYR A 194 4.20 22.53 -3.97
CA TYR A 194 3.87 23.66 -4.84
C TYR A 194 4.36 23.45 -6.27
N LEU A 195 5.58 22.93 -6.45
CA LEU A 195 6.11 22.57 -7.78
C LEU A 195 5.26 21.49 -8.46
N LEU A 196 4.84 20.46 -7.71
CA LEU A 196 3.94 19.41 -8.21
C LEU A 196 2.56 19.97 -8.56
N ALA A 197 2.02 20.89 -7.75
CA ALA A 197 0.76 21.56 -8.05
C ALA A 197 0.87 22.40 -9.34
N LEU A 198 1.99 23.10 -9.54
CA LEU A 198 2.24 23.87 -10.76
C LEU A 198 2.36 22.97 -11.98
N ALA A 199 3.15 21.90 -11.88
CA ALA A 199 3.36 20.94 -12.96
C ALA A 199 2.06 20.21 -13.35
N SER A 200 1.19 19.93 -12.36
CA SER A 200 -0.10 19.28 -12.59
C SER A 200 -1.20 20.23 -13.01
N ARG A 201 -1.00 21.56 -13.00
CA ARG A 201 -2.06 22.56 -13.26
C ARG A 201 -2.93 22.27 -14.48
N PRO A 202 -2.39 21.91 -15.67
CA PRO A 202 -3.21 21.60 -16.84
C PRO A 202 -4.18 20.42 -16.64
N LEU A 203 -3.89 19.55 -15.66
CA LEU A 203 -4.73 18.43 -15.29
C LEU A 203 -5.91 18.85 -14.41
N TRP A 204 -5.84 19.98 -13.71
CA TRP A 204 -6.91 20.41 -12.81
C TRP A 204 -8.07 21.09 -13.55
N ASP A 205 -7.79 21.65 -14.73
CA ASP A 205 -8.81 22.27 -15.57
C ASP A 205 -9.85 21.22 -16.00
N ASP A 206 -11.13 21.53 -15.80
CA ASP A 206 -12.27 20.65 -16.09
C ASP A 206 -12.13 19.24 -15.51
N TYR A 207 -11.39 19.07 -14.40
CA TYR A 207 -11.13 17.76 -13.80
C TYR A 207 -10.41 16.78 -14.74
N ASN A 208 -9.57 17.26 -15.67
CA ASN A 208 -8.84 16.44 -16.63
C ASN A 208 -7.99 15.33 -15.99
N TYR A 209 -7.54 15.49 -14.74
CA TYR A 209 -6.84 14.44 -13.98
C TYR A 209 -7.66 13.15 -13.88
N LEU A 210 -9.00 13.24 -13.87
CA LEU A 210 -9.90 12.08 -13.88
C LEU A 210 -9.86 11.32 -15.20
N SER A 211 -9.57 11.99 -16.32
CA SER A 211 -9.35 11.34 -17.62
C SER A 211 -8.08 10.47 -17.59
N PHE A 212 -7.01 10.93 -16.96
CA PHE A 212 -5.80 10.13 -16.77
C PHE A 212 -6.03 8.97 -15.81
N MET A 213 -6.79 9.20 -14.72
CA MET A 213 -7.21 8.12 -13.83
C MET A 213 -8.06 7.08 -14.56
N ALA A 214 -8.98 7.49 -15.44
CA ALA A 214 -9.79 6.59 -16.24
C ALA A 214 -8.94 5.64 -17.09
N VAL A 215 -7.96 6.18 -17.82
CA VAL A 215 -7.03 5.39 -18.65
C VAL A 215 -6.17 4.46 -17.78
N PHE A 216 -5.64 4.97 -16.67
CA PHE A 216 -4.83 4.17 -15.74
C PHE A 216 -5.62 3.01 -15.14
N VAL A 217 -6.83 3.28 -14.65
CA VAL A 217 -7.71 2.26 -14.05
C VAL A 217 -8.18 1.26 -15.10
N LEU A 218 -8.56 1.71 -16.30
CA LEU A 218 -8.90 0.81 -17.40
C LEU A 218 -7.75 -0.15 -17.72
N ALA A 219 -6.51 0.33 -17.74
CA ALA A 219 -5.34 -0.52 -17.93
C ALA A 219 -5.21 -1.58 -16.82
N LEU A 220 -5.45 -1.22 -15.56
CA LEU A 220 -5.46 -2.19 -14.45
C LEU A 220 -6.57 -3.24 -14.60
N VAL A 221 -7.78 -2.82 -14.97
CA VAL A 221 -8.92 -3.72 -15.22
C VAL A 221 -8.60 -4.70 -16.35
N VAL A 222 -8.04 -4.21 -17.47
CA VAL A 222 -7.60 -5.04 -18.61
C VAL A 222 -6.53 -6.04 -18.20
N VAL A 223 -5.50 -5.60 -17.46
CA VAL A 223 -4.41 -6.48 -16.98
C VAL A 223 -4.98 -7.58 -16.10
N MET A 224 -5.84 -7.24 -15.15
CA MET A 224 -6.44 -8.23 -14.26
C MET A 224 -7.29 -9.24 -15.02
N ALA A 225 -8.15 -8.77 -15.94
CA ALA A 225 -8.99 -9.61 -16.78
C ALA A 225 -8.18 -10.60 -17.63
N SER A 226 -7.00 -10.17 -18.10
CA SER A 226 -6.15 -10.94 -19.00
C SER A 226 -5.25 -11.95 -18.28
N VAL A 227 -4.75 -11.60 -17.08
CA VAL A 227 -3.72 -12.39 -16.38
C VAL A 227 -4.31 -13.38 -15.37
N SER A 228 -5.50 -13.11 -14.81
CA SER A 228 -6.10 -14.01 -13.83
C SER A 228 -6.52 -15.33 -14.47
N LYS A 229 -6.25 -16.45 -13.77
CA LYS A 229 -6.64 -17.78 -14.26
C LYS A 229 -8.17 -17.90 -14.26
N TYR A 230 -8.71 -18.76 -15.12
CA TYR A 230 -10.13 -19.07 -15.14
C TYR A 230 -10.60 -19.61 -13.78
N ASN A 231 -11.77 -19.14 -13.33
CA ASN A 231 -12.43 -19.57 -12.10
C ASN A 231 -11.62 -19.35 -10.82
N GLN A 232 -10.76 -18.33 -10.82
CA GLN A 232 -10.15 -17.80 -9.59
C GLN A 232 -11.06 -16.79 -8.89
N HIS A 233 -12.03 -16.25 -9.62
CA HIS A 233 -13.03 -15.33 -9.11
C HIS A 233 -14.25 -16.12 -8.61
N PRO A 234 -14.89 -15.69 -7.51
CA PRO A 234 -16.07 -16.36 -6.99
C PRO A 234 -17.14 -16.53 -8.06
N ASP A 235 -17.64 -17.76 -8.20
CA ASP A 235 -18.77 -18.12 -9.06
C ASP A 235 -18.64 -17.74 -10.55
N GLU A 236 -17.42 -17.44 -11.05
CA GLU A 236 -17.23 -17.01 -12.45
C GLU A 236 -17.74 -18.05 -13.46
N PHE A 237 -17.50 -19.34 -13.19
CA PHE A 237 -17.90 -20.41 -14.09
C PHE A 237 -19.42 -20.47 -14.34
N VAL A 238 -20.26 -20.22 -13.32
CA VAL A 238 -21.72 -20.25 -13.50
C VAL A 238 -22.23 -19.07 -14.31
N HIS A 239 -21.55 -17.93 -14.25
CA HIS A 239 -21.84 -16.80 -15.13
C HIS A 239 -21.46 -17.15 -16.58
N VAL A 240 -20.25 -17.70 -16.78
CA VAL A 240 -19.76 -18.11 -18.11
C VAL A 240 -20.72 -19.10 -18.77
N TYR A 241 -21.11 -20.17 -18.07
CA TYR A 241 -22.03 -21.17 -18.61
C TYR A 241 -23.41 -20.59 -18.98
N ALA A 242 -23.92 -19.63 -18.21
CA ALA A 242 -25.17 -18.97 -18.55
C ALA A 242 -25.06 -18.13 -19.82
N ALA A 243 -23.95 -17.40 -20.02
CA ALA A 243 -23.74 -16.64 -21.25
C ALA A 243 -23.47 -17.54 -22.47
N GLU A 244 -22.73 -18.64 -22.30
CA GLU A 244 -22.48 -19.62 -23.37
C GLU A 244 -23.78 -20.21 -23.93
N TYR A 245 -24.76 -20.52 -23.08
CA TYR A 245 -26.07 -20.96 -23.54
C TYR A 245 -26.71 -19.93 -24.49
N TYR A 246 -26.69 -18.64 -24.13
CA TYR A 246 -27.27 -17.57 -24.94
C TYR A 246 -26.46 -17.20 -26.19
N GLN A 247 -25.28 -17.78 -26.39
CA GLN A 247 -24.57 -17.64 -27.67
C GLN A 247 -25.46 -18.11 -28.82
N ASN A 248 -26.10 -19.27 -28.67
CA ASN A 248 -26.95 -19.87 -29.71
C ASN A 248 -28.46 -19.81 -29.41
N HIS A 249 -28.85 -19.27 -28.25
CA HIS A 249 -30.25 -19.19 -27.82
C HIS A 249 -30.72 -17.75 -27.62
N LEU A 250 -32.03 -17.52 -27.74
CA LEU A 250 -32.68 -16.24 -27.45
C LEU A 250 -33.62 -16.30 -26.25
N LEU A 251 -34.07 -17.50 -25.87
CA LEU A 251 -35.03 -17.73 -24.80
C LEU A 251 -34.39 -18.56 -23.68
N PRO A 252 -34.78 -18.35 -22.42
CA PRO A 252 -34.32 -19.18 -21.31
C PRO A 252 -34.71 -20.64 -21.55
N PRO A 253 -33.93 -21.59 -21.02
CA PRO A 253 -34.19 -23.01 -21.15
C PRO A 253 -35.40 -23.44 -20.30
N GLU A 254 -35.99 -24.58 -20.64
CA GLU A 254 -36.91 -25.27 -19.74
C GLU A 254 -36.19 -25.79 -18.48
N ILE A 255 -36.86 -25.73 -17.33
CA ILE A 255 -36.32 -26.25 -16.07
C ILE A 255 -36.10 -27.75 -16.19
N GLY A 256 -34.88 -28.21 -15.90
CA GLY A 256 -34.51 -29.62 -15.96
C GLY A 256 -34.12 -30.12 -17.36
N SER A 257 -34.01 -29.22 -18.36
CA SER A 257 -33.49 -29.58 -19.68
C SER A 257 -32.11 -30.27 -19.57
N PRO A 258 -31.88 -31.40 -20.27
CA PRO A 258 -30.59 -32.09 -20.25
C PRO A 258 -29.41 -31.22 -20.71
N GLU A 259 -29.65 -30.26 -21.60
CA GLU A 259 -28.64 -29.38 -22.19
C GLU A 259 -27.93 -28.50 -21.16
N ILE A 260 -28.68 -28.02 -20.16
CA ILE A 260 -28.19 -27.06 -19.18
C ILE A 260 -27.69 -27.72 -17.88
N ARG A 261 -27.59 -29.05 -17.85
CA ARG A 261 -27.18 -29.77 -16.64
C ARG A 261 -25.81 -29.31 -16.12
N HIS A 262 -24.93 -28.91 -17.02
CA HIS A 262 -23.58 -28.42 -16.71
C HIS A 262 -23.57 -26.97 -16.15
N THR A 263 -24.68 -26.23 -16.24
CA THR A 263 -24.73 -24.81 -15.82
C THR A 263 -25.08 -24.63 -14.33
N TYR A 264 -25.41 -25.71 -13.63
CA TYR A 264 -25.76 -25.68 -12.21
C TYR A 264 -24.52 -25.60 -11.32
N SER A 265 -24.58 -24.75 -10.30
CA SER A 265 -23.57 -24.67 -9.25
C SER A 265 -23.56 -25.93 -8.36
N PRO A 266 -22.52 -26.12 -7.53
CA PRO A 266 -22.51 -27.13 -6.47
C PRO A 266 -23.69 -27.06 -5.50
N TYR A 267 -24.38 -25.92 -5.44
CA TYR A 267 -25.57 -25.70 -4.61
C TYR A 267 -26.89 -25.91 -5.36
N GLY A 268 -26.85 -26.39 -6.61
CA GLY A 268 -28.03 -26.66 -7.42
C GLY A 268 -28.71 -25.41 -7.99
N VAL A 269 -27.98 -24.30 -8.12
CA VAL A 269 -28.49 -23.03 -8.66
C VAL A 269 -27.88 -22.74 -10.02
N SER A 270 -28.68 -22.35 -11.01
CA SER A 270 -28.23 -21.93 -12.34
C SER A 270 -28.59 -20.47 -12.59
N ARG A 271 -27.63 -19.70 -13.12
CA ARG A 271 -27.82 -18.28 -13.49
C ARG A 271 -28.78 -18.09 -14.68
N LEU A 272 -29.09 -19.14 -15.44
CA LEU A 272 -30.08 -19.07 -16.51
C LEU A 272 -31.50 -18.78 -16.01
N PHE A 273 -31.77 -19.03 -14.73
CA PHE A 273 -33.07 -18.80 -14.10
C PHE A 273 -33.14 -17.53 -13.25
N SER A 274 -32.07 -16.71 -13.21
CA SER A 274 -32.08 -15.46 -12.43
C SER A 274 -32.83 -14.31 -13.12
N GLY A 275 -33.12 -14.43 -14.42
CA GLY A 275 -33.77 -13.38 -15.21
C GLY A 275 -32.85 -12.21 -15.57
N GLU A 276 -31.55 -12.34 -15.36
CA GLU A 276 -30.58 -11.27 -15.66
C GLU A 276 -30.28 -11.20 -17.16
N ILE A 277 -30.71 -10.11 -17.81
CA ILE A 277 -30.58 -9.90 -19.27
C ILE A 277 -29.12 -9.88 -19.75
N VAL A 278 -28.17 -9.61 -18.86
CA VAL A 278 -26.74 -9.55 -19.16
C VAL A 278 -26.21 -10.82 -19.81
N TYR A 279 -26.72 -12.01 -19.42
CA TYR A 279 -26.24 -13.26 -20.02
C TYR A 279 -26.63 -13.38 -21.48
N LEU A 280 -27.83 -12.88 -21.85
CA LEU A 280 -28.24 -12.80 -23.25
C LEU A 280 -27.32 -11.86 -24.03
N LEU A 281 -27.10 -10.65 -23.52
CA LEU A 281 -26.24 -9.65 -24.17
C LEU A 281 -24.80 -10.13 -24.32
N ALA A 282 -24.25 -10.75 -23.27
CA ALA A 282 -22.89 -11.27 -23.27
C ALA A 282 -22.75 -12.50 -24.19
N GLY A 283 -23.77 -13.36 -24.26
CA GLY A 283 -23.81 -14.47 -25.23
C GLY A 283 -23.80 -13.98 -26.68
N LYS A 284 -24.56 -12.93 -27.00
CA LYS A 284 -24.51 -12.29 -28.33
C LYS A 284 -23.21 -11.55 -28.59
N PHE A 285 -22.61 -10.97 -27.57
CA PHE A 285 -21.26 -10.43 -27.68
C PHE A 285 -20.25 -11.53 -28.02
N MET A 286 -20.34 -12.72 -27.43
CA MET A 286 -19.45 -13.84 -27.78
C MET A 286 -19.55 -14.25 -29.24
N GLU A 287 -20.74 -14.23 -29.82
CA GLU A 287 -20.96 -14.55 -31.24
C GLU A 287 -20.13 -13.64 -32.17
N LEU A 288 -20.02 -12.34 -31.83
CA LEU A 288 -19.20 -11.37 -32.58
C LEU A 288 -17.71 -11.71 -32.56
N PHE A 289 -17.23 -12.36 -31.49
CA PHE A 289 -15.81 -12.70 -31.30
C PHE A 289 -15.48 -14.18 -31.57
N ALA A 290 -16.47 -14.98 -32.00
CA ALA A 290 -16.28 -16.38 -32.35
C ALA A 290 -15.12 -16.63 -33.35
N PRO A 291 -14.88 -15.78 -34.37
CA PRO A 291 -13.77 -15.99 -35.31
C PRO A 291 -12.37 -15.96 -34.68
N PHE A 292 -12.21 -15.35 -33.50
CA PHE A 292 -10.90 -15.23 -32.84
C PHE A 292 -10.49 -16.50 -32.07
N HIS A 293 -11.38 -17.48 -31.92
CA HIS A 293 -11.12 -18.75 -31.23
C HIS A 293 -10.52 -18.56 -29.81
N LEU A 294 -10.89 -17.47 -29.14
CA LEU A 294 -10.46 -17.20 -27.77
C LEU A 294 -11.29 -18.03 -26.78
N PRO A 295 -10.75 -18.36 -25.60
CA PRO A 295 -11.54 -19.01 -24.55
C PRO A 295 -12.78 -18.17 -24.18
N SER A 296 -13.95 -18.81 -24.04
CA SER A 296 -15.23 -18.13 -23.76
C SER A 296 -15.15 -17.19 -22.56
N TYR A 297 -14.54 -17.65 -21.46
CA TYR A 297 -14.40 -16.85 -20.25
C TYR A 297 -13.66 -15.54 -20.53
N LEU A 298 -12.63 -15.57 -21.38
CA LEU A 298 -11.84 -14.37 -21.70
C LEU A 298 -12.67 -13.38 -22.49
N ILE A 299 -13.40 -13.84 -23.52
CA ILE A 299 -14.31 -12.99 -24.31
C ILE A 299 -15.34 -12.31 -23.39
N LEU A 300 -15.93 -13.07 -22.47
CA LEU A 300 -16.92 -12.58 -21.52
C LEU A 300 -16.35 -11.62 -20.47
N ARG A 301 -15.09 -11.78 -20.05
CA ARG A 301 -14.41 -10.74 -19.26
C ARG A 301 -14.28 -9.45 -20.06
N PHE A 302 -13.89 -9.58 -21.33
CA PHE A 302 -13.76 -8.42 -22.21
C PHE A 302 -15.10 -7.73 -22.52
N PHE A 303 -16.23 -8.43 -22.41
CA PHE A 303 -17.55 -7.79 -22.39
C PHE A 303 -17.65 -6.79 -21.22
N ASN A 304 -17.37 -7.21 -19.99
CA ASN A 304 -17.37 -6.31 -18.82
C ASN A 304 -16.32 -5.19 -18.95
N VAL A 305 -15.11 -5.51 -19.42
CA VAL A 305 -14.08 -4.49 -19.70
C VAL A 305 -14.59 -3.46 -20.71
N THR A 306 -15.35 -3.88 -21.73
CA THR A 306 -15.92 -2.98 -22.74
C THR A 306 -16.94 -2.04 -22.13
N LEU A 307 -17.81 -2.53 -21.24
CA LEU A 307 -18.73 -1.67 -20.49
C LEU A 307 -17.97 -0.61 -19.68
N PHE A 308 -16.90 -1.01 -18.98
CA PHE A 308 -16.06 -0.07 -18.24
C PHE A 308 -15.34 0.94 -19.15
N ALA A 309 -14.87 0.49 -20.32
CA ALA A 309 -14.23 1.35 -21.31
C ALA A 309 -15.20 2.40 -21.87
N VAL A 310 -16.48 2.05 -22.06
CA VAL A 310 -17.53 3.01 -22.44
C VAL A 310 -17.70 4.08 -21.35
N LEU A 311 -17.79 3.69 -20.07
CA LEU A 311 -17.86 4.65 -18.96
C LEU A 311 -16.63 5.57 -18.92
N CYS A 312 -15.43 5.02 -19.16
CA CYS A 312 -14.20 5.81 -19.26
C CYS A 312 -14.23 6.80 -20.43
N ALA A 313 -14.69 6.36 -21.61
CA ALA A 313 -14.81 7.21 -22.79
C ALA A 313 -15.82 8.37 -22.56
N LEU A 314 -16.95 8.08 -21.92
CA LEU A 314 -17.93 9.09 -21.52
C LEU A 314 -17.32 10.10 -20.52
N ALA A 315 -16.50 9.64 -19.58
CA ALA A 315 -15.82 10.52 -18.62
C ALA A 315 -14.80 11.43 -19.34
N ILE A 316 -14.04 10.87 -20.26
CA ILE A 316 -13.08 11.65 -21.05
C ILE A 316 -13.82 12.71 -21.89
N GLY A 317 -14.93 12.35 -22.52
CA GLY A 317 -15.72 13.22 -23.40
C GLY A 317 -16.58 14.27 -22.69
N SER A 318 -16.92 14.09 -21.41
CA SER A 318 -17.87 14.95 -20.69
C SER A 318 -17.35 15.37 -19.31
N SER A 319 -16.99 16.66 -19.16
CA SER A 319 -16.50 17.23 -17.89
C SER A 319 -17.46 17.00 -16.70
N PRO A 320 -18.79 17.22 -16.83
CA PRO A 320 -19.71 16.90 -15.74
C PRO A 320 -19.72 15.41 -15.34
N PHE A 321 -19.54 14.50 -16.30
CA PHE A 321 -19.55 13.06 -16.03
C PHE A 321 -18.27 12.58 -15.33
N ARG A 322 -17.15 13.30 -15.48
CA ARG A 322 -15.88 12.97 -14.78
C ARG A 322 -16.07 12.87 -13.28
N ILE A 323 -16.74 13.85 -12.68
CA ILE A 323 -16.95 13.89 -11.23
C ILE A 323 -17.84 12.72 -10.79
N ALA A 324 -18.90 12.41 -11.55
CA ALA A 324 -19.77 11.28 -11.26
C ALA A 324 -19.03 9.93 -11.29
N MET A 325 -17.96 9.85 -12.10
CA MET A 325 -17.10 8.66 -12.22
C MET A 325 -16.01 8.57 -11.16
N LEU A 326 -15.88 9.54 -10.26
CA LEU A 326 -14.87 9.51 -9.20
C LEU A 326 -14.92 8.20 -8.37
N PRO A 327 -16.09 7.69 -7.90
CA PRO A 327 -16.16 6.43 -7.17
C PRO A 327 -15.61 5.23 -7.98
N PHE A 328 -15.88 5.20 -9.29
CA PHE A 328 -15.38 4.16 -10.20
C PHE A 328 -13.86 4.23 -10.35
N PHE A 329 -13.23 5.41 -10.24
CA PHE A 329 -11.78 5.57 -10.39
C PHE A 329 -10.99 5.47 -9.08
N ILE A 330 -11.64 5.36 -7.92
CA ILE A 330 -10.96 5.23 -6.62
C ILE A 330 -11.32 3.95 -5.86
N SER A 331 -12.24 3.13 -6.38
CA SER A 331 -12.71 1.91 -5.73
C SER A 331 -12.17 0.66 -6.40
N PRO A 332 -11.13 0.01 -5.82
CA PRO A 332 -10.60 -1.26 -6.34
C PRO A 332 -11.66 -2.36 -6.44
N GLN A 333 -12.70 -2.32 -5.60
CA GLN A 333 -13.81 -3.28 -5.66
C GLN A 333 -14.59 -3.15 -6.98
N ILE A 334 -14.80 -1.93 -7.48
CA ILE A 334 -15.45 -1.71 -8.78
C ILE A 334 -14.54 -2.22 -9.89
N TRP A 335 -13.24 -1.93 -9.84
CA TRP A 335 -12.27 -2.42 -10.83
C TRP A 335 -12.27 -3.94 -10.89
N TYR A 336 -12.30 -4.57 -9.71
CA TYR A 336 -12.40 -6.01 -9.57
C TYR A 336 -13.66 -6.54 -10.26
N MET A 337 -14.84 -5.97 -10.00
CA MET A 337 -16.10 -6.40 -10.63
C MET A 337 -16.07 -6.32 -12.16
N PHE A 338 -15.48 -5.26 -12.73
CA PHE A 338 -15.36 -5.14 -14.19
C PHE A 338 -14.24 -6.00 -14.80
N SER A 339 -13.36 -6.60 -13.97
CA SER A 339 -12.22 -7.40 -14.44
C SER A 339 -12.54 -8.89 -14.67
N TYR A 340 -13.67 -9.39 -14.17
CA TYR A 340 -14.11 -10.77 -14.42
C TYR A 340 -15.59 -10.81 -14.84
N PHE A 341 -16.05 -11.93 -15.40
CA PHE A 341 -17.43 -12.01 -15.86
C PHE A 341 -18.40 -12.31 -14.71
N ASN A 342 -19.29 -11.34 -14.47
CA ASN A 342 -20.40 -11.38 -13.52
C ASN A 342 -21.49 -10.40 -13.98
N SER A 343 -22.68 -10.53 -13.41
CA SER A 343 -23.82 -9.66 -13.72
C SER A 343 -23.79 -8.30 -13.02
N ASP A 344 -23.11 -8.19 -11.87
CA ASP A 344 -23.06 -6.95 -11.08
C ASP A 344 -22.37 -5.80 -11.84
N ALA A 345 -21.35 -6.10 -12.65
CA ALA A 345 -20.69 -5.12 -13.49
C ALA A 345 -21.65 -4.46 -14.49
N PHE A 346 -22.57 -5.25 -15.07
CA PHE A 346 -23.61 -4.72 -15.95
C PHE A 346 -24.64 -3.90 -15.17
N ALA A 347 -25.02 -4.35 -13.96
CA ALA A 347 -25.92 -3.59 -13.09
C ALA A 347 -25.34 -2.23 -12.65
N LEU A 348 -24.02 -2.12 -12.48
CA LEU A 348 -23.34 -0.85 -12.21
C LEU A 348 -23.16 0.03 -13.45
N PHE A 349 -23.20 -0.56 -14.65
CA PHE A 349 -23.06 0.17 -15.91
C PHE A 349 -24.35 0.90 -16.31
N VAL A 350 -25.51 0.27 -16.09
CA VAL A 350 -26.85 0.83 -16.34
C VAL A 350 -27.21 1.84 -15.26
#